data_AF-A0A9P0GM88-F1
#
_entry.id   AF-A0A9P0GM88-F1
#
_cell.length_a   1.000
_cell.length_b   1.000
_cell.length_c   1.000
_cell.angle_alpha   90.00
_cell.angle_beta   90.00
_cell.angle_gamma   90.00
#
_symmetry.space_group_name_H-M   'P 1'
#
loop_
_entity.id
_entity.type
_entity.pdbx_description
1 polymer ?
#
loop_
_entity_poly.entity_id
_entity_poly.type
_entity_poly.pdbx_seq_one_letter_code
_entity_poly.pdbx_strand_id
1 'polypeptide(L)'
;MRRSERLNEIPLTRYFQEFEEEDYQQSNNYNFGFPELFGVENQEQKTLTVHRGNIFDDLIKAFEDDFFLRGNLKLELILPTGEKESAEDFGGVWRDVLSEFWQTFYEKCTVGTIMKVPYIRHDFGELQWKAIAKIFLKGFILEKYLPIKIAPVFLKTCFNLNVNDEDLINEFFNYICDTDRQVFEQAQKNFDEVDLDELVEIFSTYESKWNPNEDNFKQLLRDIAHKELIQKPAFVVKCFQKEWEYKITNHEEILELYEKIKPSVKNCLKKIELENSNITNEQNIVFNYLKKFIKEADDTIREAFFRYCTGSNLPIMSIKVAFVETTGINRLPIAHTCSGLLQLSSTYENFIILRSELNSILNSNIWIMDLV
;
A
#
# COMPACT_ATOMS: atom_id res chain seq x y z
N MET A 1 26.00 -44.54 45.23
CA MET A 1 26.01 -43.08 45.46
C MET A 1 26.48 -42.39 44.18
N ARG A 2 25.54 -41.85 43.39
CA ARG A 2 25.62 -40.61 42.58
C ARG A 2 24.49 -40.64 41.54
N ARG A 3 23.62 -39.64 41.65
CA ARG A 3 22.46 -39.35 40.79
C ARG A 3 22.95 -38.90 39.41
N SER A 4 22.27 -39.32 38.34
CA SER A 4 22.35 -38.65 37.04
C SER A 4 21.39 -37.46 37.04
N GLU A 5 21.93 -36.26 36.87
CA GLU A 5 21.16 -35.03 36.67
C GLU A 5 20.64 -34.98 35.22
N ARG A 6 19.34 -34.70 35.07
CA ARG A 6 18.71 -34.39 33.79
C ARG A 6 19.11 -32.97 33.41
N LEU A 7 19.68 -32.81 32.22
CA LEU A 7 19.76 -31.51 31.57
C LEU A 7 18.34 -31.12 31.12
N ASN A 8 17.86 -29.99 31.63
CA ASN A 8 16.60 -29.39 31.23
C ASN A 8 16.71 -28.90 29.78
N GLU A 9 15.91 -29.47 28.89
CA GLU A 9 15.57 -28.86 27.61
C GLU A 9 14.76 -27.59 27.91
N ILE A 10 15.31 -26.43 27.53
CA ILE A 10 14.56 -25.18 27.49
C ILE A 10 13.73 -25.21 26.20
N PRO A 11 12.39 -25.09 26.24
CA PRO A 11 11.57 -25.12 25.05
C PRO A 11 11.87 -23.91 24.15
N LEU A 12 12.16 -24.17 22.86
CA LEU A 12 12.36 -23.15 21.81
C LEU A 12 11.20 -22.14 21.75
N THR A 13 9.99 -22.52 22.17
CA THR A 13 8.80 -21.66 22.21
C THR A 13 8.95 -20.40 23.06
N ARG A 14 9.84 -20.38 24.06
CA ARG A 14 10.03 -19.19 24.91
C ARG A 14 10.87 -18.08 24.25
N TYR A 15 11.81 -18.47 23.37
CA TYR A 15 12.64 -17.50 22.63
C TYR A 15 11.87 -16.82 21.49
N PHE A 16 10.86 -17.47 20.91
CA PHE A 16 9.99 -16.87 19.89
C PHE A 16 9.03 -15.84 20.49
N GLN A 17 8.46 -16.10 21.67
CA GLN A 17 7.55 -15.15 22.34
C GLN A 17 8.26 -13.87 22.79
N GLU A 18 9.50 -13.95 23.30
CA GLU A 18 10.25 -12.76 23.75
C GLU A 18 10.71 -11.88 22.57
N PHE A 19 10.98 -12.45 21.38
CA PHE A 19 11.30 -11.69 20.17
C PHE A 19 10.07 -11.01 19.55
N GLU A 20 8.90 -11.65 19.60
CA GLU A 20 7.63 -11.10 19.07
C GLU A 20 7.17 -9.86 19.86
N GLU A 21 7.40 -9.81 21.17
CA GLU A 21 7.05 -8.63 21.98
C GLU A 21 7.97 -7.42 21.72
N GLU A 22 9.27 -7.64 21.46
CA GLU A 22 10.23 -6.54 21.28
C GLU A 22 10.05 -5.79 19.93
N ASP A 23 9.74 -6.50 18.84
CA ASP A 23 9.49 -5.86 17.53
C ASP A 23 8.09 -5.21 17.44
N TYR A 24 7.09 -5.80 18.11
CA TYR A 24 5.76 -5.17 18.25
C TYR A 24 5.84 -3.89 19.10
N GLN A 25 6.68 -3.87 20.14
CA GLN A 25 6.90 -2.67 20.96
C GLN A 25 7.78 -1.60 20.28
N GLN A 26 8.77 -1.98 19.47
CA GLN A 26 9.58 -0.99 18.74
C GLN A 26 8.80 -0.25 17.64
N SER A 27 7.74 -0.85 17.09
CA SER A 27 6.84 -0.18 16.15
C SER A 27 5.97 0.93 16.78
N ASN A 28 5.86 0.97 18.10
CA ASN A 28 5.01 1.88 18.86
C ASN A 28 5.71 3.13 19.42
N ASN A 29 6.98 3.38 19.07
CA ASN A 29 7.71 4.56 19.58
C ASN A 29 7.42 5.88 18.87
N TYR A 30 6.41 5.92 18.00
CA TYR A 30 5.88 7.17 17.45
C TYR A 30 4.60 7.53 18.21
N ASN A 31 4.65 8.61 18.98
CA ASN A 31 3.51 9.15 19.69
C ASN A 31 2.63 9.92 18.68
N PHE A 32 1.83 9.18 17.89
CA PHE A 32 1.06 9.68 16.72
C PHE A 32 -0.08 10.66 17.04
N GLY A 33 -0.08 11.32 18.21
CA GLY A 33 -1.00 12.41 18.52
C GLY A 33 -2.49 12.08 18.38
N PHE A 34 -2.89 10.81 18.47
CA PHE A 34 -4.29 10.47 18.61
C PHE A 34 -4.72 10.79 20.05
N PRO A 35 -5.77 11.59 20.30
CA PRO A 35 -6.52 11.45 21.55
C PRO A 35 -6.86 9.97 21.69
N GLU A 36 -6.87 9.39 22.90
CA GLU A 36 -7.19 7.97 23.17
C GLU A 36 -8.48 7.52 22.45
N LEU A 37 -8.39 7.20 21.15
CA LEU A 37 -9.50 6.68 20.32
C LEU A 37 -9.73 5.21 20.64
N PHE A 38 -8.76 4.61 21.34
CA PHE A 38 -8.74 3.25 21.85
C PHE A 38 -8.61 3.38 23.37
N GLY A 39 -9.72 3.70 24.03
CA GLY A 39 -9.77 3.60 25.50
C GLY A 39 -9.39 2.19 25.91
N VAL A 40 -8.49 2.09 26.89
CA VAL A 40 -8.08 0.84 27.53
C VAL A 40 -9.22 0.36 28.44
N GLU A 41 -10.34 -0.02 27.85
CA GLU A 41 -11.41 -0.74 28.53
C GLU A 41 -11.62 -2.05 27.79
N ASN A 42 -11.97 -3.12 28.52
CA ASN A 42 -12.24 -4.48 28.01
C ASN A 42 -13.30 -4.45 26.89
N GLN A 43 -12.92 -4.09 25.67
CA GLN A 43 -13.80 -4.10 24.51
C GLN A 43 -13.83 -5.52 23.96
N GLU A 44 -15.05 -6.02 23.79
CA GLU A 44 -15.36 -7.31 23.19
C GLU A 44 -14.71 -7.38 21.80
N GLN A 45 -13.80 -8.33 21.58
CA GLN A 45 -13.15 -8.54 20.28
C GLN A 45 -14.22 -9.00 19.29
N LYS A 46 -14.49 -8.20 18.26
CA LYS A 46 -15.46 -8.56 17.22
C LYS A 46 -14.73 -9.18 16.04
N THR A 47 -15.28 -10.27 15.53
CA THR A 47 -14.79 -10.89 14.31
C THR A 47 -15.48 -10.23 13.10
N LEU A 48 -14.70 -9.77 12.14
CA LEU A 48 -15.16 -9.27 10.85
C LEU A 48 -14.83 -10.31 9.78
N THR A 49 -15.87 -10.93 9.23
CA THR A 49 -15.72 -11.86 8.11
C THR A 49 -15.76 -11.11 6.79
N VAL A 50 -14.75 -11.32 5.94
CA VAL A 50 -14.68 -10.76 4.58
C VAL A 50 -14.38 -11.86 3.56
N HIS A 51 -14.85 -11.69 2.34
CA HIS A 51 -14.73 -12.70 1.28
C HIS A 51 -13.75 -12.25 0.21
N ARG A 52 -12.82 -13.14 -0.17
CA ARG A 52 -11.89 -12.93 -1.29
C ARG A 52 -12.66 -12.56 -2.55
N GLY A 53 -12.22 -11.51 -3.25
CA GLY A 53 -12.90 -10.97 -4.42
C GLY A 53 -14.10 -10.07 -4.13
N ASN A 54 -14.58 -10.02 -2.87
CA ASN A 54 -15.67 -9.15 -2.41
C ASN A 54 -15.26 -8.22 -1.25
N ILE A 55 -13.96 -8.18 -0.90
CA ILE A 55 -13.42 -7.42 0.24
C ILE A 55 -13.84 -5.94 0.18
N PHE A 56 -13.87 -5.37 -1.02
CA PHE A 56 -14.27 -3.97 -1.23
C PHE A 56 -15.66 -3.67 -0.65
N ASP A 57 -16.65 -4.47 -1.02
CA ASP A 57 -18.04 -4.26 -0.63
C ASP A 57 -18.26 -4.68 0.84
N ASP A 58 -17.62 -5.76 1.28
CA ASP A 58 -17.69 -6.25 2.67
C ASP A 58 -17.14 -5.22 3.67
N LEU A 59 -15.96 -4.64 3.38
CA LEU A 59 -15.36 -3.63 4.26
C LEU A 59 -16.16 -2.33 4.28
N ILE A 60 -16.61 -1.84 3.12
CA ILE A 60 -17.47 -0.64 3.10
C ILE A 60 -18.68 -0.88 3.98
N LYS A 61 -19.36 -2.03 3.81
CA LYS A 61 -20.55 -2.36 4.58
C LYS A 61 -20.28 -2.45 6.08
N ALA A 62 -19.16 -3.03 6.48
CA ALA A 62 -18.77 -3.12 7.89
C ALA A 62 -18.48 -1.74 8.50
N PHE A 63 -17.72 -0.89 7.80
CA PHE A 63 -17.30 0.41 8.31
C PHE A 63 -18.37 1.52 8.20
N GLU A 64 -19.55 1.18 7.68
CA GLU A 64 -20.78 1.97 7.92
C GLU A 64 -21.03 2.13 9.43
N ASP A 65 -20.71 1.11 10.22
CA ASP A 65 -20.80 1.11 11.69
C ASP A 65 -19.50 1.63 12.33
N ASP A 66 -19.62 2.67 13.17
CA ASP A 66 -18.52 3.30 13.92
C ASP A 66 -17.76 2.33 14.83
N PHE A 67 -18.39 1.22 15.25
CA PHE A 67 -17.77 0.21 16.09
C PHE A 67 -16.49 -0.33 15.47
N PHE A 68 -16.48 -0.63 14.16
CA PHE A 68 -15.33 -1.25 13.50
C PHE A 68 -14.12 -0.31 13.39
N LEU A 69 -14.32 1.01 13.52
CA LEU A 69 -13.19 1.93 13.66
C LEU A 69 -12.53 1.79 15.05
N ARG A 70 -13.33 1.79 16.12
CA ARG A 70 -12.86 1.91 17.52
C ARG A 70 -12.52 0.59 18.19
N GLY A 71 -13.18 -0.50 17.79
CA GLY A 71 -13.07 -1.81 18.42
C GLY A 71 -11.78 -2.55 18.08
N ASN A 72 -11.44 -3.52 18.94
CA ASN A 72 -10.49 -4.57 18.62
C ASN A 72 -11.16 -5.55 17.63
N LEU A 73 -10.55 -5.72 16.45
CA LEU A 73 -11.10 -6.49 15.35
C LEU A 73 -10.19 -7.64 14.98
N LYS A 74 -10.78 -8.83 14.86
CA LYS A 74 -10.15 -9.98 14.22
C LYS A 74 -10.73 -10.16 12.82
N LEU A 75 -9.89 -10.34 11.82
CA LEU A 75 -10.36 -10.70 10.48
C LEU A 75 -10.50 -12.22 10.32
N GLU A 76 -11.57 -12.62 9.65
CA GLU A 76 -11.71 -13.96 9.09
C GLU A 76 -11.93 -13.86 7.59
N LEU A 77 -11.05 -14.49 6.80
CA LEU A 77 -11.19 -14.52 5.36
C LEU A 77 -11.89 -15.78 4.89
N ILE A 78 -12.83 -15.60 3.96
CA ILE A 78 -13.51 -16.69 3.27
C ILE A 78 -12.97 -16.76 1.84
N LEU A 79 -12.45 -17.93 1.49
CA LEU A 79 -11.97 -18.23 0.15
C LEU A 79 -13.14 -18.28 -0.85
N PRO A 80 -12.88 -18.17 -2.17
CA PRO A 80 -13.93 -18.31 -3.19
C PRO A 80 -14.64 -19.69 -3.13
N THR A 81 -14.02 -20.69 -2.52
CA THR A 81 -14.61 -22.01 -2.27
C THR A 81 -15.68 -22.01 -1.16
N GLY A 82 -15.79 -20.93 -0.39
CA GLY A 82 -16.64 -20.82 0.80
C GLY A 82 -15.98 -21.33 2.08
N GLU A 83 -14.75 -21.82 2.01
CA GLU A 83 -13.99 -22.29 3.16
C GLU A 83 -13.28 -21.13 3.87
N LYS A 84 -13.05 -21.26 5.18
CA LYS A 84 -12.25 -20.30 5.94
C LYS A 84 -10.78 -20.43 5.54
N GLU A 85 -10.15 -19.31 5.21
CA GLU A 85 -8.70 -19.24 5.07
C GLU A 85 -8.07 -19.53 6.44
N SER A 86 -7.20 -20.54 6.51
CA SER A 86 -6.59 -20.99 7.76
C SER A 86 -5.41 -20.09 8.13
N ALA A 87 -5.66 -18.80 8.32
CA ALA A 87 -4.64 -17.83 8.73
C ALA A 87 -4.91 -17.32 10.16
N GLU A 88 -3.88 -17.31 11.00
CA GLU A 88 -3.94 -16.61 12.28
C GLU A 88 -3.64 -15.12 12.06
N ASP A 89 -4.53 -14.25 12.54
CA ASP A 89 -4.46 -12.80 12.33
C ASP A 89 -3.41 -12.15 13.23
N PHE A 90 -2.14 -12.24 12.81
CA PHE A 90 -1.01 -11.51 13.39
C PHE A 90 -0.59 -10.30 12.51
N GLY A 91 -1.54 -9.66 11.82
CA GLY A 91 -1.33 -8.46 11.00
C GLY A 91 -1.05 -8.70 9.52
N GLY A 92 -0.49 -9.86 9.14
CA GLY A 92 -0.30 -10.24 7.72
C GLY A 92 -1.62 -10.27 6.94
N VAL A 93 -2.70 -10.74 7.59
CA VAL A 93 -4.05 -10.80 7.04
C VAL A 93 -4.62 -9.41 6.80
N TRP A 94 -4.52 -8.50 7.77
CA TRP A 94 -4.97 -7.10 7.63
C TRP A 94 -4.31 -6.40 6.45
N ARG A 95 -2.99 -6.52 6.32
CA ARG A 95 -2.24 -5.91 5.21
C ARG A 95 -2.70 -6.43 3.85
N ASP A 96 -3.03 -7.71 3.76
CA ASP A 96 -3.46 -8.33 2.52
C ASP A 96 -4.89 -7.93 2.13
N VAL A 97 -5.78 -7.85 3.12
CA VAL A 97 -7.12 -7.30 2.98
C VAL A 97 -7.09 -5.85 2.52
N LEU A 98 -6.24 -5.01 3.13
CA LEU A 98 -6.07 -3.61 2.72
C LEU A 98 -5.51 -3.51 1.29
N SER A 99 -4.53 -4.33 0.95
CA SER A 99 -3.97 -4.38 -0.40
C SER A 99 -5.05 -4.69 -1.43
N GLU A 100 -5.90 -5.69 -1.19
CA GLU A 100 -7.01 -6.05 -2.09
C GLU A 100 -8.09 -4.94 -2.16
N PHE A 101 -8.46 -4.38 -1.01
CA PHE A 101 -9.43 -3.31 -0.90
C PHE A 101 -9.03 -2.09 -1.75
N TRP A 102 -7.81 -1.61 -1.57
CA TRP A 102 -7.35 -0.39 -2.23
C TRP A 102 -7.13 -0.57 -3.72
N GLN A 103 -6.67 -1.74 -4.18
CA GLN A 103 -6.62 -2.03 -5.61
C GLN A 103 -8.02 -1.97 -6.24
N THR A 104 -9.02 -2.57 -5.58
CA THR A 104 -10.40 -2.50 -6.06
C THR A 104 -10.95 -1.06 -6.01
N PHE A 105 -10.63 -0.30 -4.96
CA PHE A 105 -11.03 1.10 -4.83
C PHE A 105 -10.45 1.98 -5.96
N TYR A 106 -9.19 1.78 -6.34
CA TYR A 106 -8.56 2.53 -7.43
C TYR A 106 -9.27 2.30 -8.77
N GLU A 107 -9.73 1.07 -9.03
CA GLU A 107 -10.46 0.74 -10.26
C GLU A 107 -11.92 1.20 -10.23
N LYS A 108 -12.60 1.03 -9.09
CA LYS A 108 -14.05 1.26 -8.98
C LYS A 108 -14.44 2.67 -8.57
N CYS A 109 -13.57 3.44 -7.92
CA CYS A 109 -13.95 4.67 -7.23
C CYS A 109 -13.03 5.86 -7.51
N THR A 110 -12.05 5.72 -8.40
CA THR A 110 -11.14 6.82 -8.74
C THR A 110 -10.98 7.02 -10.24
N VAL A 111 -10.54 8.21 -10.62
CA VAL A 111 -10.10 8.56 -11.98
C VAL A 111 -8.65 9.00 -11.94
N GLY A 112 -7.99 8.93 -13.09
CA GLY A 112 -6.57 9.25 -13.26
C GLY A 112 -5.70 8.02 -13.53
N THR A 113 -4.45 8.27 -13.92
CA THR A 113 -3.47 7.25 -14.34
C THR A 113 -2.60 6.80 -13.18
N ILE A 114 -1.42 7.39 -13.01
CA ILE A 114 -0.44 7.09 -11.97
C ILE A 114 -0.97 7.58 -10.62
N MET A 115 -1.37 8.86 -10.57
CA MET A 115 -2.08 9.46 -9.47
C MET A 115 -3.57 9.51 -9.76
N LYS A 116 -4.34 9.29 -8.71
CA LYS A 116 -5.79 9.10 -8.77
C LYS A 116 -6.47 10.00 -7.75
N VAL A 117 -7.70 10.41 -8.07
CA VAL A 117 -8.59 11.09 -7.12
C VAL A 117 -9.95 10.40 -7.11
N PRO A 118 -10.67 10.41 -5.97
CA PRO A 118 -12.01 9.84 -5.91
C PRO A 118 -12.94 10.48 -6.94
N TYR A 119 -13.69 9.69 -7.69
CA TYR A 119 -14.72 10.19 -8.59
C TYR A 119 -16.11 10.05 -7.95
N ILE A 120 -16.96 11.05 -8.14
CA ILE A 120 -18.32 11.01 -7.59
C ILE A 120 -19.14 9.95 -8.33
N ARG A 121 -19.72 9.04 -7.55
CA ARG A 121 -20.63 8.01 -8.03
C ARG A 121 -22.06 8.32 -7.62
N HIS A 122 -23.02 7.92 -8.45
CA HIS A 122 -24.44 8.10 -8.17
C HIS A 122 -24.95 7.13 -7.08
N ASP A 123 -24.29 5.98 -6.93
CA ASP A 123 -24.65 4.94 -5.97
C ASP A 123 -23.88 5.05 -4.63
N PHE A 124 -22.97 6.02 -4.49
CA PHE A 124 -22.24 6.28 -3.24
C PHE A 124 -22.66 7.60 -2.61
N GLY A 125 -23.31 7.51 -1.45
CA GLY A 125 -23.65 8.67 -0.62
C GLY A 125 -22.60 8.98 0.44
N GLU A 126 -22.94 9.91 1.34
CA GLU A 126 -22.07 10.29 2.46
C GLU A 126 -21.65 9.08 3.32
N LEU A 127 -22.54 8.10 3.48
CA LEU A 127 -22.34 6.93 4.32
C LEU A 127 -21.18 6.06 3.81
N GLN A 128 -21.15 5.75 2.51
CA GLN A 128 -20.08 4.94 1.90
C GLN A 128 -18.74 5.69 1.89
N TRP A 129 -18.73 6.98 1.55
CA TRP A 129 -17.50 7.77 1.54
C TRP A 129 -16.90 7.93 2.95
N LYS A 130 -17.74 8.06 3.98
CA LYS A 130 -17.29 8.01 5.37
C LYS A 130 -16.74 6.64 5.76
N ALA A 131 -17.37 5.55 5.34
CA ALA A 131 -16.85 4.20 5.57
C ALA A 131 -15.43 4.05 4.98
N ILE A 132 -15.20 4.51 3.75
CA ILE A 132 -13.86 4.51 3.12
C ILE A 132 -12.86 5.35 3.92
N ALA A 133 -13.26 6.54 4.39
CA ALA A 133 -12.40 7.38 5.23
C ALA A 133 -12.03 6.70 6.56
N LYS A 134 -12.93 5.90 7.13
CA LYS A 134 -12.66 5.09 8.35
C LYS A 134 -11.74 3.91 8.05
N ILE A 135 -11.91 3.23 6.90
CA ILE A 135 -11.00 2.15 6.47
C ILE A 135 -9.58 2.69 6.29
N PHE A 136 -9.43 3.87 5.68
CA PHE A 136 -8.15 4.59 5.61
C PHE A 136 -7.54 4.75 7.00
N LEU A 137 -8.30 5.32 7.94
CA LEU A 137 -7.82 5.54 9.31
C LEU A 137 -7.42 4.24 9.98
N LYS A 138 -8.25 3.20 9.90
CA LYS A 138 -8.00 1.91 10.54
C LYS A 138 -6.73 1.27 9.99
N GLY A 139 -6.54 1.28 8.66
CA GLY A 139 -5.33 0.75 8.03
C GLY A 139 -4.07 1.54 8.39
N PHE A 140 -4.16 2.87 8.47
CA PHE A 140 -3.04 3.70 8.93
C PHE A 140 -2.70 3.45 10.41
N ILE A 141 -3.71 3.33 11.27
CA ILE A 141 -3.52 3.13 12.71
C ILE A 141 -2.88 1.76 12.97
N LEU A 142 -3.44 0.69 12.41
CA LEU A 142 -3.00 -0.69 12.66
C LEU A 142 -1.69 -1.01 11.95
N GLU A 143 -1.61 -0.71 10.65
CA GLU A 143 -0.57 -1.25 9.78
C GLU A 143 0.27 -0.16 9.13
N LYS A 144 0.06 1.13 9.44
CA LYS A 144 0.72 2.25 8.75
C LYS A 144 0.51 2.22 7.23
N TYR A 145 -0.58 1.59 6.78
CA TYR A 145 -0.93 1.49 5.38
C TYR A 145 -1.58 2.80 4.90
N LEU A 146 -1.16 3.29 3.73
CA LEU A 146 -1.77 4.44 3.06
C LEU A 146 -2.06 4.11 1.59
N PRO A 147 -3.17 4.59 1.01
CA PRO A 147 -3.44 4.45 -0.41
C PRO A 147 -2.56 5.39 -1.25
N ILE A 148 -1.34 4.94 -1.57
CA ILE A 148 -0.29 5.71 -2.26
C ILE A 148 -0.55 6.07 -3.74
N LYS A 149 -1.71 5.70 -4.29
CA LYS A 149 -2.14 6.20 -5.62
C LYS A 149 -3.09 7.38 -5.49
N ILE A 150 -3.55 7.73 -4.27
CA ILE A 150 -4.37 8.94 -4.06
C ILE A 150 -3.48 10.18 -4.05
N ALA A 151 -3.73 11.08 -4.99
CA ALA A 151 -2.98 12.32 -5.19
C ALA A 151 -2.76 13.08 -3.85
N PRO A 152 -1.51 13.39 -3.46
CA PRO A 152 -1.24 14.15 -2.24
C PRO A 152 -1.95 15.51 -2.15
N VAL A 153 -2.28 16.20 -3.27
CA VAL A 153 -3.10 17.43 -3.24
C VAL A 153 -4.51 17.17 -2.73
N PHE A 154 -5.09 15.99 -3.04
CA PHE A 154 -6.38 15.59 -2.47
C PHE A 154 -6.25 15.38 -0.95
N LEU A 155 -5.20 14.68 -0.51
CA LEU A 155 -4.95 14.48 0.93
C LEU A 155 -4.71 15.80 1.67
N LYS A 156 -3.88 16.70 1.11
CA LYS A 156 -3.67 18.06 1.64
C LYS A 156 -4.99 18.81 1.78
N THR A 157 -5.86 18.73 0.78
CA THR A 157 -7.20 19.35 0.84
C THR A 157 -8.05 18.75 1.96
N CYS A 158 -8.06 17.41 2.11
CA CYS A 158 -8.72 16.74 3.22
C CYS A 158 -8.16 17.14 4.60
N PHE A 159 -6.88 17.47 4.69
CA PHE A 159 -6.23 17.96 5.90
C PHE A 159 -6.36 19.47 6.12
N ASN A 160 -7.10 20.18 5.25
CA ASN A 160 -7.18 21.64 5.24
C ASN A 160 -5.79 22.32 5.14
N LEU A 161 -4.83 21.67 4.49
CA LEU A 161 -3.52 22.22 4.19
C LEU A 161 -3.55 23.01 2.89
N ASN A 162 -2.66 24.00 2.77
CA ASN A 162 -2.52 24.78 1.55
C ASN A 162 -1.95 23.92 0.41
N VAL A 163 -2.52 24.05 -0.78
CA VAL A 163 -2.03 23.44 -2.02
C VAL A 163 -1.46 24.56 -2.88
N ASN A 164 -0.16 24.50 -3.17
CA ASN A 164 0.46 25.45 -4.08
C ASN A 164 0.28 25.00 -5.55
N ASP A 165 0.43 25.95 -6.47
CA ASP A 165 0.19 25.69 -7.90
C ASP A 165 1.22 24.72 -8.50
N GLU A 166 2.46 24.70 -8.02
CA GLU A 166 3.50 23.79 -8.51
C GLU A 166 3.16 22.32 -8.19
N ASP A 167 2.81 22.03 -6.93
CA ASP A 167 2.34 20.71 -6.49
C ASP A 167 1.10 20.29 -7.28
N LEU A 168 0.15 21.22 -7.46
CA LEU A 168 -1.10 20.96 -8.19
C LEU A 168 -0.84 20.55 -9.65
N ILE A 169 0.02 21.30 -10.35
CA ILE A 169 0.37 21.00 -11.75
C ILE A 169 1.18 19.71 -11.86
N ASN A 170 2.16 19.50 -10.97
CA ASN A 170 2.98 18.29 -10.96
C ASN A 170 2.13 17.04 -10.73
N GLU A 171 1.16 17.10 -9.82
CA GLU A 171 0.24 15.98 -9.60
C GLU A 171 -0.77 15.81 -10.73
N PHE A 172 -1.20 16.91 -11.37
CA PHE A 172 -2.05 16.84 -12.56
C PHE A 172 -1.36 16.11 -13.71
N PHE A 173 -0.07 16.35 -13.93
CA PHE A 173 0.72 15.60 -14.92
C PHE A 173 0.83 14.10 -14.60
N ASN A 174 0.78 13.71 -13.32
CA ASN A 174 0.71 12.30 -12.94
C ASN A 174 -0.72 11.74 -12.96
N TYR A 175 -1.74 12.58 -13.09
CA TYR A 175 -3.15 12.20 -13.16
C TYR A 175 -3.62 11.91 -14.58
N ILE A 176 -3.09 12.63 -15.57
CA ILE A 176 -3.45 12.50 -16.98
C ILE A 176 -2.64 11.40 -17.69
N CYS A 177 -3.01 11.04 -18.92
CA CYS A 177 -2.24 10.10 -19.71
C CYS A 177 -0.92 10.72 -20.22
N ASP A 178 0.04 9.84 -20.55
CA ASP A 178 1.38 10.26 -20.96
C ASP A 178 1.38 11.13 -22.23
N THR A 179 0.45 10.89 -23.14
CA THR A 179 0.30 11.67 -24.38
C THR A 179 -0.07 13.12 -24.06
N ASP A 180 -1.14 13.31 -23.28
CA ASP A 180 -1.64 14.65 -22.93
C ASP A 180 -0.61 15.41 -22.09
N ARG A 181 0.09 14.70 -21.18
CA ARG A 181 1.19 15.27 -20.40
C ARG A 181 2.29 15.83 -21.31
N GLN A 182 2.73 15.06 -22.31
CA GLN A 182 3.81 15.49 -23.20
C GLN A 182 3.45 16.77 -23.95
N VAL A 183 2.20 16.88 -24.42
CA VAL A 183 1.70 18.08 -25.11
C VAL A 183 1.67 19.29 -24.18
N PHE A 184 1.17 19.13 -22.94
CA PHE A 184 1.21 20.21 -21.95
C PHE A 184 2.63 20.62 -21.55
N GLU A 185 3.54 19.66 -21.37
CA GLU A 185 4.95 19.94 -21.07
C GLU A 185 5.63 20.67 -22.23
N GLN A 186 5.30 20.35 -23.48
CA GLN A 186 5.79 21.07 -24.65
C GLN A 186 5.26 22.49 -24.67
N ALA A 187 3.95 22.69 -24.50
CA ALA A 187 3.34 24.02 -24.41
C ALA A 187 3.91 24.87 -23.26
N GLN A 188 4.27 24.25 -22.13
CA GLN A 188 4.93 24.95 -21.01
C GLN A 188 6.36 25.40 -21.36
N LYS A 189 7.10 24.61 -22.14
CA LYS A 189 8.48 24.90 -22.54
C LYS A 189 8.54 25.92 -23.66
N ASN A 190 7.73 25.73 -24.70
CA ASN A 190 7.66 26.60 -25.87
C ASN A 190 6.27 26.49 -26.51
N PHE A 191 5.43 27.49 -26.30
CA PHE A 191 4.06 27.49 -26.78
C PHE A 191 3.98 27.55 -28.32
N ASP A 192 4.91 28.26 -28.98
CA ASP A 192 4.89 28.43 -30.44
C ASP A 192 5.18 27.14 -31.22
N GLU A 193 5.83 26.16 -30.57
CA GLU A 193 6.22 24.89 -31.19
C GLU A 193 5.24 23.74 -30.89
N VAL A 194 4.23 23.96 -30.04
CA VAL A 194 3.24 22.91 -29.73
C VAL A 194 2.25 22.73 -30.88
N ASP A 195 1.79 21.51 -31.08
CA ASP A 195 0.63 21.27 -31.94
C ASP A 195 -0.62 21.89 -31.29
N LEU A 196 -1.07 23.03 -31.83
CA LEU A 196 -2.19 23.78 -31.28
C LEU A 196 -3.52 23.04 -31.43
N ASP A 197 -3.70 22.26 -32.50
CA ASP A 197 -4.94 21.51 -32.73
C ASP A 197 -5.05 20.38 -31.70
N GLU A 198 -3.95 19.66 -31.44
CA GLU A 198 -3.88 18.64 -30.39
C GLU A 198 -4.09 19.25 -29.00
N LEU A 199 -3.44 20.39 -28.71
CA LEU A 199 -3.62 21.09 -27.43
C LEU A 199 -5.08 21.51 -27.22
N VAL A 200 -5.74 22.07 -28.23
CA VAL A 200 -7.16 22.46 -28.19
C VAL A 200 -8.07 21.24 -27.98
N GLU A 201 -7.77 20.11 -28.63
CA GLU A 201 -8.51 18.86 -28.44
C GLU A 201 -8.41 18.39 -26.98
N ILE A 202 -7.21 18.35 -26.42
CA ILE A 202 -6.98 17.97 -25.00
C ILE A 202 -7.76 18.92 -24.07
N PHE A 203 -7.63 20.24 -24.23
CA PHE A 203 -8.40 21.18 -23.41
C PHE A 203 -9.91 20.97 -23.52
N SER A 204 -10.40 20.51 -24.68
CA SER A 204 -11.81 20.20 -24.91
C SER A 204 -12.27 18.93 -24.20
N THR A 205 -11.42 17.90 -24.05
CA THR A 205 -11.74 16.70 -23.26
C THR A 205 -11.96 17.03 -21.78
N TYR A 206 -11.24 18.06 -21.29
CA TYR A 206 -11.44 18.65 -19.97
C TYR A 206 -12.49 19.75 -19.95
N GLU A 207 -13.37 19.85 -20.96
CA GLU A 207 -14.49 20.81 -21.02
C GLU A 207 -14.08 22.29 -20.87
N SER A 208 -12.86 22.66 -21.29
CA SER A 208 -12.44 24.06 -21.31
C SER A 208 -13.42 24.92 -22.11
N LYS A 209 -13.68 26.14 -21.65
CA LYS A 209 -14.52 27.12 -22.37
C LYS A 209 -13.71 28.10 -23.21
N TRP A 210 -12.38 28.04 -23.12
CA TRP A 210 -11.45 29.00 -23.70
C TRP A 210 -10.38 28.25 -24.47
N ASN A 211 -10.04 28.76 -25.64
CA ASN A 211 -8.93 28.22 -26.42
C ASN A 211 -7.60 28.66 -25.79
N PRO A 212 -6.61 27.76 -25.71
CA PRO A 212 -5.28 28.09 -25.22
C PRO A 212 -4.55 29.05 -26.17
N ASN A 213 -3.82 29.99 -25.59
CA ASN A 213 -2.80 30.82 -26.22
C ASN A 213 -1.66 31.07 -25.22
N GLU A 214 -0.56 31.65 -25.69
CA GLU A 214 0.63 31.87 -24.86
C GLU A 214 0.32 32.65 -23.56
N ASP A 215 -0.55 33.66 -23.64
CA ASP A 215 -0.89 34.53 -22.51
C ASP A 215 -1.73 33.81 -21.44
N ASN A 216 -2.64 32.92 -21.84
CA ASN A 216 -3.63 32.31 -20.95
C ASN A 216 -3.32 30.86 -20.55
N PHE A 217 -2.38 30.20 -21.23
CA PHE A 217 -2.15 28.76 -21.11
C PHE A 217 -1.87 28.31 -19.68
N LYS A 218 -0.99 29.03 -18.96
CA LYS A 218 -0.64 28.69 -17.56
C LYS A 218 -1.87 28.73 -16.65
N GLN A 219 -2.73 29.72 -16.83
CA GLN A 219 -3.96 29.86 -16.04
C GLN A 219 -4.95 28.75 -16.40
N LEU A 220 -5.14 28.45 -17.69
CA LEU A 220 -6.05 27.38 -18.12
C LEU A 220 -5.63 26.01 -17.60
N LEU A 221 -4.33 25.69 -17.67
CA LEU A 221 -3.79 24.46 -17.15
C LEU A 221 -4.03 24.34 -15.64
N ARG A 222 -3.76 25.42 -14.89
CA ARG A 222 -4.02 25.51 -13.45
C ARG A 222 -5.51 25.31 -13.12
N ASP A 223 -6.39 25.96 -13.86
CA ASP A 223 -7.84 25.91 -13.60
C ASP A 223 -8.40 24.51 -13.86
N ILE A 224 -7.92 23.82 -14.89
CA ILE A 224 -8.27 22.42 -15.15
C ILE A 224 -7.72 21.52 -14.05
N ALA A 225 -6.44 21.64 -13.70
CA ALA A 225 -5.85 20.86 -12.62
C ALA A 225 -6.63 21.01 -11.31
N HIS A 226 -6.98 22.24 -10.96
CA HIS A 226 -7.80 22.54 -9.79
C HIS A 226 -9.21 21.95 -9.91
N LYS A 227 -9.84 22.05 -11.08
CA LYS A 227 -11.17 21.48 -11.31
C LYS A 227 -11.17 19.96 -11.13
N GLU A 228 -10.22 19.27 -11.75
CA GLU A 228 -10.13 17.81 -11.74
C GLU A 228 -9.73 17.25 -10.38
N LEU A 229 -8.69 17.82 -9.75
CA LEU A 229 -8.09 17.24 -8.54
C LEU A 229 -8.74 17.74 -7.23
N ILE A 230 -9.40 18.89 -7.24
CA ILE A 230 -9.94 19.52 -6.01
C ILE A 230 -11.46 19.72 -6.10
N GLN A 231 -11.97 20.38 -7.16
CA GLN A 231 -13.40 20.73 -7.20
C GLN A 231 -14.30 19.51 -7.43
N LYS A 232 -13.99 18.66 -8.42
CA LYS A 232 -14.75 17.45 -8.71
C LYS A 232 -14.84 16.50 -7.49
N PRO A 233 -13.75 16.19 -6.77
CA PRO A 233 -13.82 15.32 -5.59
C PRO A 233 -14.28 16.02 -4.30
N ALA A 234 -14.69 17.30 -4.33
CA ALA A 234 -14.95 18.09 -3.12
C ALA A 234 -16.02 17.51 -2.18
N PHE A 235 -16.99 16.75 -2.71
CA PHE A 235 -17.97 16.04 -1.87
C PHE A 235 -17.30 14.94 -1.02
N VAL A 236 -16.37 14.19 -1.62
CA VAL A 236 -15.62 13.14 -0.94
C VAL A 236 -14.66 13.74 0.09
N VAL A 237 -13.99 14.86 -0.26
CA VAL A 237 -13.16 15.64 0.67
C VAL A 237 -13.92 15.97 1.95
N LYS A 238 -15.15 16.50 1.83
CA LYS A 238 -15.99 16.83 2.98
C LYS A 238 -16.36 15.61 3.82
N CYS A 239 -16.58 14.45 3.20
CA CYS A 239 -16.86 13.21 3.92
C CYS A 239 -15.63 12.73 4.69
N PHE A 240 -14.45 12.81 4.09
CA PHE A 240 -13.18 12.42 4.71
C PHE A 240 -12.83 13.35 5.87
N GLN A 241 -12.93 14.66 5.66
CA GLN A 241 -12.72 15.68 6.70
C GLN A 241 -13.54 15.40 7.96
N LYS A 242 -14.85 15.14 7.81
CA LYS A 242 -15.74 14.80 8.94
C LYS A 242 -15.24 13.61 9.78
N GLU A 243 -14.60 12.63 9.14
CA GLU A 243 -14.07 11.46 9.85
C GLU A 243 -12.68 11.71 10.44
N TRP A 244 -11.90 12.62 9.86
CA TRP A 244 -10.49 12.84 10.20
C TRP A 244 -10.22 13.98 11.18
N GLU A 245 -11.09 15.00 11.22
CA GLU A 245 -10.86 16.34 11.83
C GLU A 245 -10.29 16.33 13.26
N TYR A 246 -10.62 15.34 14.09
CA TYR A 246 -10.10 15.21 15.46
C TYR A 246 -9.28 13.94 15.68
N LYS A 247 -9.15 13.11 14.65
CA LYS A 247 -8.46 11.83 14.70
C LYS A 247 -7.05 11.95 14.16
N ILE A 248 -6.80 12.75 13.14
CA ILE A 248 -5.45 12.98 12.62
C ILE A 248 -4.98 14.35 13.08
N THR A 249 -3.93 14.38 13.90
CA THR A 249 -3.32 15.63 14.37
C THR A 249 -2.00 15.93 13.67
N ASN A 250 -1.29 14.91 13.18
CA ASN A 250 0.01 15.05 12.52
C ASN A 250 -0.08 14.81 11.00
N HIS A 251 -0.64 15.79 10.28
CA HIS A 251 -0.82 15.69 8.82
C HIS A 251 0.50 15.56 8.05
N GLU A 252 1.57 16.22 8.51
CA GLU A 252 2.89 16.18 7.87
C GLU A 252 3.48 14.77 7.92
N GLU A 253 3.33 14.06 9.05
CA GLU A 253 3.81 12.69 9.20
C GLU A 253 3.14 11.71 8.24
N ILE A 254 1.84 11.88 7.95
CA ILE A 254 1.15 11.06 6.94
C ILE A 254 1.74 11.32 5.55
N LEU A 255 1.99 12.59 5.19
CA LEU A 255 2.57 12.95 3.90
C LEU A 255 4.04 12.46 3.78
N GLU A 256 4.81 12.50 4.86
CA GLU A 256 6.15 11.92 4.89
C GLU A 256 6.11 10.39 4.74
N LEU A 257 5.19 9.73 5.44
CA LEU A 257 5.05 8.28 5.37
C LEU A 257 4.63 7.86 3.96
N TYR A 258 3.71 8.59 3.33
CA TYR A 258 3.29 8.38 1.95
C TYR A 258 4.47 8.23 1.01
N GLU A 259 5.46 9.12 1.09
CA GLU A 259 6.69 9.05 0.27
C GLU A 259 7.61 7.87 0.67
N LYS A 260 7.71 7.58 1.96
CA LYS A 260 8.57 6.49 2.50
C LYS A 260 8.06 5.11 2.11
N ILE A 261 6.76 4.94 1.91
CA ILE A 261 6.13 3.64 1.60
C ILE A 261 5.76 3.45 0.13
N LYS A 262 6.13 4.38 -0.77
CA LYS A 262 6.03 4.11 -2.21
C LYS A 262 6.89 2.89 -2.57
N PRO A 263 6.43 1.98 -3.43
CA PRO A 263 7.17 0.78 -3.84
C PRO A 263 8.33 1.10 -4.79
N SER A 264 9.07 2.20 -4.57
CA SER A 264 10.25 2.61 -5.33
C SER A 264 11.41 1.64 -5.10
N VAL A 265 12.32 1.49 -6.06
CA VAL A 265 13.53 0.65 -5.92
C VAL A 265 14.28 0.98 -4.62
N LYS A 266 14.43 2.27 -4.30
CA LYS A 266 15.10 2.74 -3.08
C LYS A 266 14.38 2.25 -1.81
N ASN A 267 13.06 2.45 -1.73
CA ASN A 267 12.28 2.10 -0.54
C ASN A 267 12.20 0.59 -0.36
N CYS A 268 11.97 -0.16 -1.44
CA CYS A 268 11.95 -1.62 -1.45
C CYS A 268 13.29 -2.20 -0.98
N LEU A 269 14.41 -1.78 -1.56
CA LEU A 269 15.73 -2.29 -1.15
C LEU A 269 16.08 -1.95 0.30
N LYS A 270 15.60 -0.82 0.83
CA LYS A 270 15.80 -0.45 2.24
C LYS A 270 15.08 -1.41 3.20
N LYS A 271 14.02 -2.07 2.73
CA LYS A 271 13.23 -3.03 3.52
C LYS A 271 13.69 -4.48 3.36
N ILE A 272 14.67 -4.77 2.50
CA ILE A 272 15.16 -6.14 2.30
C ILE A 272 16.50 -6.30 3.00
N GLU A 273 16.56 -7.22 3.96
CA GLU A 273 17.73 -7.46 4.78
C GLU A 273 17.94 -8.97 5.00
N LEU A 274 19.14 -9.35 5.45
CA LEU A 274 19.43 -10.74 5.76
C LEU A 274 18.89 -11.08 7.15
N GLU A 275 18.32 -12.27 7.32
CA GLU A 275 17.98 -12.79 8.64
C GLU A 275 19.25 -13.04 9.47
N ASN A 276 20.30 -13.58 8.85
CA ASN A 276 21.60 -13.82 9.46
C ASN A 276 22.71 -13.11 8.68
N SER A 277 23.60 -12.40 9.39
CA SER A 277 24.74 -11.71 8.79
C SER A 277 25.84 -12.64 8.29
N ASN A 278 25.92 -13.86 8.84
CA ASN A 278 26.90 -14.87 8.45
C ASN A 278 26.36 -15.74 7.31
N ILE A 279 26.55 -15.28 6.07
CA ILE A 279 26.16 -16.01 4.86
C ILE A 279 27.37 -16.51 4.06
N THR A 280 27.18 -17.58 3.30
CA THR A 280 28.20 -18.10 2.38
C THR A 280 28.35 -17.20 1.15
N ASN A 281 29.39 -17.44 0.35
CA ASN A 281 29.59 -16.73 -0.91
C ASN A 281 28.44 -16.99 -1.90
N GLU A 282 27.96 -18.23 -1.96
CA GLU A 282 26.85 -18.66 -2.81
C GLU A 282 25.56 -17.95 -2.40
N GLN A 283 25.25 -17.93 -1.10
CA GLN A 283 24.10 -17.20 -0.56
C GLN A 283 24.18 -15.70 -0.85
N ASN A 284 25.37 -15.09 -0.75
CA ASN A 284 25.56 -13.68 -1.09
C ASN A 284 25.32 -13.41 -2.58
N ILE A 285 25.71 -14.33 -3.47
CA ILE A 285 25.39 -14.24 -4.90
C ILE A 285 23.88 -14.24 -5.13
N VAL A 286 23.15 -15.18 -4.51
CA VAL A 286 21.69 -15.25 -4.62
C VAL A 286 21.01 -14.01 -4.02
N PHE A 287 21.51 -13.49 -2.90
CA PHE A 287 21.00 -12.24 -2.33
C PHE A 287 21.15 -11.06 -3.30
N ASN A 288 22.28 -11.00 -4.01
CA ASN A 288 22.50 -9.99 -5.04
C ASN A 288 21.60 -10.18 -6.27
N TYR A 289 21.24 -11.42 -6.61
CA TYR A 289 20.21 -11.70 -7.62
C TYR A 289 18.84 -11.17 -7.20
N LEU A 290 18.43 -11.35 -5.94
CA LEU A 290 17.19 -10.76 -5.42
C LEU A 290 17.23 -9.22 -5.49
N LYS A 291 18.31 -8.58 -5.05
CA LYS A 291 18.44 -7.12 -5.16
C LYS A 291 18.40 -6.64 -6.60
N LYS A 292 19.01 -7.41 -7.52
CA LYS A 292 18.95 -7.11 -8.96
C LYS A 292 17.53 -7.25 -9.50
N PHE A 293 16.79 -8.27 -9.07
CA PHE A 293 15.37 -8.47 -9.43
C PHE A 293 14.54 -7.24 -9.07
N ILE A 294 14.67 -6.75 -7.82
CA ILE A 294 13.95 -5.54 -7.36
C ILE A 294 14.31 -4.27 -8.14
N LYS A 295 15.57 -4.15 -8.59
CA LYS A 295 16.03 -3.01 -9.39
C LYS A 295 15.49 -3.03 -10.83
N GLU A 296 15.32 -4.22 -11.41
CA GLU A 296 14.82 -4.40 -12.78
C GLU A 296 13.29 -4.44 -12.85
N ALA A 297 12.61 -4.69 -11.73
CA ALA A 297 11.15 -4.75 -11.63
C ALA A 297 10.49 -3.37 -11.78
N ASP A 298 9.36 -3.32 -12.48
CA ASP A 298 8.47 -2.16 -12.44
C ASP A 298 7.75 -2.06 -11.08
N ASP A 299 6.96 -1.00 -10.90
CA ASP A 299 6.24 -0.77 -9.64
C ASP A 299 5.23 -1.88 -9.36
N THR A 300 4.58 -2.44 -10.39
CA THR A 300 3.58 -3.52 -10.25
C THR A 300 4.21 -4.80 -9.73
N ILE A 301 5.35 -5.22 -10.27
CA ILE A 301 6.08 -6.41 -9.80
C ILE A 301 6.62 -6.17 -8.39
N ARG A 302 7.08 -4.95 -8.06
CA ARG A 302 7.50 -4.61 -6.70
C ARG A 302 6.34 -4.66 -5.70
N GLU A 303 5.17 -4.13 -6.08
CA GLU A 303 3.94 -4.24 -5.29
C GLU A 303 3.57 -5.71 -5.04
N ALA A 304 3.57 -6.54 -6.08
CA ALA A 304 3.29 -7.97 -5.97
C ALA A 304 4.31 -8.69 -5.06
N PHE A 305 5.60 -8.39 -5.21
CA PHE A 305 6.67 -8.98 -4.40
C PHE A 305 6.49 -8.66 -2.91
N PHE A 306 6.20 -7.41 -2.56
CA PHE A 306 5.98 -7.04 -1.17
C PHE A 306 4.72 -7.68 -0.60
N ARG A 307 3.65 -7.76 -1.40
CA ARG A 307 2.40 -8.40 -0.97
C ARG A 307 2.61 -9.88 -0.72
N TYR A 308 3.36 -10.55 -1.58
CA TYR A 308 3.76 -11.95 -1.41
C TYR A 308 4.57 -12.15 -0.13
N CYS A 309 5.55 -11.28 0.14
CA CYS A 309 6.43 -11.45 1.30
C CYS A 309 5.82 -11.02 2.64
N THR A 310 4.87 -10.09 2.65
CA THR A 310 4.45 -9.39 3.88
C THR A 310 2.94 -9.24 4.04
N GLY A 311 2.16 -9.66 3.06
CA GLY A 311 0.73 -9.33 2.95
C GLY A 311 0.46 -7.90 2.46
N SER A 312 1.41 -6.97 2.52
CA SER A 312 1.21 -5.59 2.04
C SER A 312 1.83 -5.38 0.67
N ASN A 313 1.11 -4.80 -0.29
CA ASN A 313 1.72 -4.36 -1.56
C ASN A 313 2.67 -3.16 -1.42
N LEU A 314 2.89 -2.66 -0.21
CA LEU A 314 3.75 -1.53 0.10
C LEU A 314 4.92 -1.93 1.02
N PRO A 315 6.11 -1.31 0.87
CA PRO A 315 7.28 -1.48 1.74
C PRO A 315 7.11 -0.88 3.15
N ILE A 316 6.12 -1.36 3.88
CA ILE A 316 5.82 -0.98 5.27
C ILE A 316 6.63 -1.85 6.23
N MET A 317 6.58 -3.17 6.05
CA MET A 317 7.31 -4.16 6.83
C MET A 317 8.65 -4.51 6.16
N SER A 318 9.66 -4.84 6.95
CA SER A 318 10.91 -5.39 6.42
C SER A 318 10.74 -6.85 6.02
N ILE A 319 11.51 -7.27 5.03
CA ILE A 319 11.63 -8.64 4.56
C ILE A 319 12.99 -9.16 5.00
N LYS A 320 12.99 -10.15 5.90
CA LYS A 320 14.18 -10.89 6.33
C LYS A 320 14.41 -12.03 5.34
N VAL A 321 15.60 -12.11 4.75
CA VAL A 321 15.95 -13.16 3.80
C VAL A 321 16.75 -14.24 4.50
N ALA A 322 16.22 -15.46 4.50
CA ALA A 322 16.86 -16.67 4.97
C ALA A 322 17.19 -17.59 3.79
N PHE A 323 18.18 -18.46 3.97
CA PHE A 323 18.62 -19.37 2.92
C PHE A 323 18.38 -20.83 3.29
N VAL A 324 17.85 -21.59 2.34
CA VAL A 324 17.62 -23.03 2.45
C VAL A 324 18.33 -23.77 1.31
N GLU A 325 18.74 -25.01 1.54
CA GLU A 325 19.35 -25.86 0.49
C GLU A 325 18.29 -26.75 -0.15
N THR A 326 17.45 -26.17 -1.01
CA THR A 326 16.44 -26.90 -1.79
C THR A 326 16.79 -26.88 -3.28
N THR A 327 16.58 -28.00 -3.98
CA THR A 327 16.91 -28.16 -5.41
C THR A 327 15.72 -28.70 -6.21
N GLY A 328 15.77 -28.55 -7.54
CA GLY A 328 14.74 -29.06 -8.44
C GLY A 328 13.38 -28.41 -8.20
N ILE A 329 12.30 -29.21 -8.19
CA ILE A 329 10.91 -28.73 -8.04
C ILE A 329 10.65 -28.15 -6.64
N ASN A 330 11.41 -28.58 -5.64
CA ASN A 330 11.29 -28.08 -4.26
C ASN A 330 11.99 -26.71 -4.07
N ARG A 331 12.66 -26.21 -5.11
CA ARG A 331 13.28 -24.88 -5.13
C ARG A 331 12.20 -23.86 -5.47
N LEU A 332 11.45 -23.43 -4.46
CA LEU A 332 10.53 -22.30 -4.56
C LEU A 332 10.84 -21.32 -3.43
N PRO A 333 10.81 -20.00 -3.69
CA PRO A 333 10.65 -19.02 -2.63
C PRO A 333 9.45 -19.37 -1.74
N ILE A 334 9.62 -19.23 -0.43
CA ILE A 334 8.58 -19.46 0.58
C ILE A 334 8.50 -18.20 1.44
N ALA A 335 7.30 -17.67 1.65
CA ALA A 335 7.10 -16.40 2.35
C ALA A 335 6.19 -16.56 3.55
N HIS A 336 6.67 -16.13 4.71
CA HIS A 336 5.91 -16.06 5.94
C HIS A 336 5.48 -14.61 6.17
N THR A 337 4.26 -14.29 5.73
CA THR A 337 3.78 -12.90 5.65
C THR A 337 3.63 -12.21 7.00
N CYS A 338 3.32 -12.96 8.05
CA CYS A 338 3.22 -12.42 9.42
C CYS A 338 4.58 -11.97 9.98
N SER A 339 5.66 -12.73 9.71
CA SER A 339 7.01 -12.41 10.20
C SER A 339 7.87 -11.65 9.20
N GLY A 340 7.42 -11.51 7.96
CA GLY A 340 8.20 -10.92 6.88
C GLY A 340 9.42 -11.76 6.50
N LEU A 341 9.40 -13.07 6.76
CA LEU A 341 10.51 -13.97 6.42
C LEU A 341 10.33 -14.50 5.00
N LEU A 342 11.36 -14.33 4.17
CA LEU A 342 11.47 -14.91 2.84
C LEU A 342 12.58 -15.97 2.83
N GLN A 343 12.23 -17.23 2.65
CA GLN A 343 13.18 -18.31 2.45
C GLN A 343 13.51 -18.42 0.96
N LEU A 344 14.78 -18.27 0.62
CA LEU A 344 15.31 -18.45 -0.73
C LEU A 344 16.27 -19.62 -0.79
N SER A 345 16.22 -20.37 -1.89
CA SER A 345 17.22 -21.41 -2.11
C SER A 345 18.60 -20.80 -2.37
N SER A 346 19.64 -21.31 -1.74
CA SER A 346 21.03 -20.94 -2.04
C SER A 346 21.53 -21.52 -3.36
N THR A 347 20.74 -22.38 -4.03
CA THR A 347 21.18 -23.18 -5.19
C THR A 347 20.86 -22.56 -6.55
N TYR A 348 20.37 -21.32 -6.60
CA TYR A 348 20.13 -20.63 -7.87
C TYR A 348 21.44 -20.46 -8.65
N GLU A 349 21.50 -21.09 -9.82
CA GLU A 349 22.71 -21.13 -10.64
C GLU A 349 22.99 -19.79 -11.33
N ASN A 350 21.93 -19.01 -11.59
CA ASN A 350 22.03 -17.69 -12.19
C ASN A 350 20.78 -16.84 -11.94
N PHE A 351 20.90 -15.55 -12.21
CA PHE A 351 19.83 -14.56 -12.09
C PHE A 351 18.59 -14.87 -12.95
N ILE A 352 18.76 -15.46 -14.15
CA ILE A 352 17.66 -15.68 -15.10
C ILE A 352 16.65 -16.68 -14.50
N ILE A 353 17.15 -17.72 -13.85
CA ILE A 353 16.33 -18.74 -13.19
C ILE A 353 15.55 -18.13 -12.02
N LEU A 354 16.25 -17.42 -11.11
CA LEU A 354 15.60 -16.74 -9.98
C LEU A 354 14.50 -15.77 -10.44
N ARG A 355 14.79 -14.96 -11.46
CA ARG A 355 13.80 -14.03 -12.02
C ARG A 355 12.60 -14.75 -12.62
N SER A 356 12.83 -15.84 -13.36
CA SER A 356 11.75 -16.61 -13.99
C SER A 356 10.83 -17.25 -12.96
N GLU A 357 11.40 -17.87 -11.92
CA GLU A 357 10.65 -18.52 -10.85
C GLU A 357 9.85 -17.49 -10.02
N LEU A 358 10.48 -16.38 -9.61
CA LEU A 358 9.79 -15.28 -8.91
C LEU A 358 8.65 -14.70 -9.75
N ASN A 359 8.88 -14.36 -11.02
CA ASN A 359 7.82 -13.83 -11.87
C ASN A 359 6.66 -14.82 -12.04
N SER A 360 6.95 -16.12 -12.12
CA SER A 360 5.91 -17.14 -12.22
C SER A 360 5.02 -17.18 -10.97
N ILE A 361 5.63 -17.07 -9.78
CA ILE A 361 4.91 -16.99 -8.51
C ILE A 361 4.09 -15.71 -8.43
N LEU A 362 4.72 -14.57 -8.70
CA LEU A 362 4.07 -13.26 -8.54
C LEU A 362 2.92 -13.04 -9.53
N ASN A 363 2.99 -13.64 -10.73
CA ASN A 363 1.91 -13.55 -11.71
C ASN A 363 0.70 -14.45 -11.40
N SER A 364 0.82 -15.40 -10.47
CA SER A 364 -0.27 -16.33 -10.15
C SER A 364 -1.42 -15.67 -9.37
N ASN A 365 -1.18 -14.53 -8.70
CA ASN A 365 -2.15 -13.74 -7.92
C ASN A 365 -3.00 -14.49 -6.88
N ILE A 366 -2.73 -15.78 -6.65
CA ILE A 366 -3.33 -16.62 -5.61
C ILE A 366 -2.17 -17.22 -4.84
N TRP A 367 -1.83 -16.56 -3.73
CA TRP A 367 -0.85 -17.07 -2.79
C TRP A 367 -1.63 -17.55 -1.58
N ILE A 368 -1.63 -18.86 -1.36
CA ILE A 368 -2.07 -19.39 -0.08
C ILE A 368 -1.03 -18.89 0.91
N MET A 369 -1.39 -17.91 1.74
CA MET A 369 -0.49 -17.36 2.74
C MET A 369 -0.08 -18.50 3.66
N ASP A 370 1.23 -18.71 3.83
CA ASP A 370 1.72 -19.91 4.51
C ASP A 370 1.16 -20.00 5.93
N LEU A 371 0.43 -21.11 6.05
CA LEU A 371 -0.13 -21.76 7.22
C LEU A 371 1.03 -22.11 8.17
N VAL A 372 0.96 -21.68 9.43
CA VAL A 372 1.85 -22.21 10.47
C VAL A 372 1.41 -23.62 10.85
#